data_AF-A0A383RJK4-F1
#
_entry.id   AF-A0A383RJK4-F1
#
_cell.length_a   1.000
_cell.length_b   1.000
_cell.length_c   1.000
_cell.angle_alpha   90.00
_cell.angle_beta   90.00
_cell.angle_gamma   90.00
#
_symmetry.space_group_name_H-M   'P 1'
#
loop_
_entity.id
_entity.type
_entity.pdbx_description
1 polymer ?
#
loop_
_entity_poly.entity_id
_entity_poly.type
_entity_poly.pdbx_seq_one_letter_code
_entity_poly.pdbx_strand_id
1 'polypeptide(L)'
;MNLHTQWMTVMLMMMSGLALGLVFDSYRVVAGQFKFPRWTLPVFDLLYWLAATLFVFQMLVKGNQGELRFYVLLGLAAGAWLYAVFLSRITVMIVKWVVAAIKALWRFAMRCVYVLIVLPLKGIWTGIKALTLFFISSAMFLLKIVLQCLRPLWLLIAWLFKPLVMPLWNRFGMTERCKGIWQGLISAGKRISAWLIGVRRQMRRFLDLFRRKR
;
A
#
# COMPACT_ATOMS: atom_id res chain seq x y z
N MET A 1 -6.72 -15.08 -64.43
CA MET A 1 -7.18 -14.35 -63.24
C MET A 1 -8.18 -13.30 -63.66
N ASN A 2 -9.25 -13.11 -62.90
CA ASN A 2 -10.34 -12.20 -63.24
C ASN A 2 -10.07 -10.80 -62.65
N LEU A 3 -10.38 -9.71 -63.35
CA LEU A 3 -10.07 -8.33 -62.90
C LEU A 3 -10.67 -8.03 -61.51
N HIS A 4 -11.85 -8.58 -61.25
CA HIS A 4 -12.53 -8.52 -59.95
C HIS A 4 -11.68 -9.08 -58.80
N THR A 5 -11.01 -10.23 -59.02
CA THR A 5 -10.16 -10.85 -58.00
C THR A 5 -8.96 -9.97 -57.66
N GLN A 6 -8.35 -9.32 -58.66
CA GLN A 6 -7.22 -8.41 -58.45
C GLN A 6 -7.59 -7.18 -57.61
N TRP A 7 -8.73 -6.54 -57.91
CA TRP A 7 -9.23 -5.42 -57.12
C TRP A 7 -9.51 -5.80 -55.66
N MET A 8 -10.11 -6.97 -55.44
CA MET A 8 -10.38 -7.47 -54.10
C MET A 8 -9.09 -7.75 -53.32
N THR A 9 -8.07 -8.32 -53.97
CA THR A 9 -6.74 -8.51 -53.37
C THR A 9 -6.10 -7.18 -52.97
N VAL A 10 -6.13 -6.18 -53.84
CA VAL A 10 -5.54 -4.86 -53.55
C VAL A 10 -6.26 -4.18 -52.37
N MET A 11 -7.59 -4.24 -52.33
CA MET A 11 -8.37 -3.71 -51.20
C MET A 11 -8.08 -4.44 -49.90
N LEU A 12 -7.97 -5.78 -49.94
CA LEU A 12 -7.59 -6.58 -48.77
C LEU A 12 -6.19 -6.19 -48.25
N MET A 13 -5.24 -5.94 -49.15
CA MET A 13 -3.90 -5.49 -48.79
C MET A 13 -3.89 -4.08 -48.22
N MET A 14 -4.70 -3.18 -48.78
CA MET A 14 -4.87 -1.84 -48.25
C MET A 14 -5.46 -1.86 -46.83
N MET A 15 -6.49 -2.67 -46.59
CA MET A 15 -7.08 -2.87 -45.26
C MET A 15 -6.09 -3.51 -44.29
N SER A 16 -5.24 -4.43 -44.77
CA SER A 16 -4.18 -5.03 -43.96
C SER A 16 -3.13 -3.99 -43.56
N GLY A 17 -2.75 -3.09 -44.48
CA GLY A 17 -1.84 -1.97 -44.17
C GLY A 17 -2.44 -1.00 -43.16
N LEU A 18 -3.74 -0.69 -43.27
CA LEU A 18 -4.48 0.09 -42.27
C LEU A 18 -4.46 -0.58 -40.89
N ALA A 19 -4.74 -1.88 -40.84
CA ALA A 19 -4.75 -2.65 -39.59
C ALA A 19 -3.36 -2.69 -38.93
N LEU A 20 -2.30 -2.90 -39.72
CA LEU A 20 -0.92 -2.87 -39.22
C LEU A 20 -0.54 -1.52 -38.65
N GLY A 21 -0.91 -0.44 -39.33
CA GLY A 21 -0.71 0.92 -38.84
C GLY A 21 -1.44 1.15 -37.51
N LEU A 22 -2.69 0.69 -37.40
CA LEU A 22 -3.48 0.78 -36.17
C LEU A 22 -2.82 0.06 -35.00
N VAL A 23 -2.38 -1.18 -35.21
CA VAL A 23 -1.69 -1.95 -34.18
C VAL A 23 -0.38 -1.27 -33.79
N PHE A 24 0.37 -0.76 -34.78
CA PHE A 24 1.65 -0.07 -34.57
C PHE A 24 1.50 1.17 -33.67
N ASP A 25 0.57 2.06 -34.01
CA ASP A 25 0.39 3.30 -33.26
C ASP A 25 -0.20 3.01 -31.87
N SER A 26 -1.13 2.04 -31.78
CA SER A 26 -1.73 1.64 -30.50
C SER A 26 -0.69 1.14 -29.51
N TYR A 27 0.22 0.25 -29.93
CA TYR A 27 1.25 -0.24 -29.01
C TYR A 27 2.22 0.89 -28.61
N ARG A 28 2.61 1.78 -29.53
CA ARG A 28 3.53 2.89 -29.21
C ARG A 28 2.92 3.87 -28.21
N VAL A 29 1.64 4.20 -28.37
CA VAL A 29 0.93 5.07 -27.42
C VAL A 29 0.83 4.41 -26.06
N VAL A 30 0.47 3.12 -26.00
CA VAL A 30 0.44 2.37 -24.74
C VAL A 30 1.83 2.31 -24.11
N ALA A 31 2.86 2.02 -24.89
CA ALA A 31 4.24 1.96 -24.42
C ALA A 31 4.71 3.29 -23.79
N GLY A 32 4.38 4.41 -24.43
CA GLY A 32 4.67 5.76 -23.92
C GLY A 32 3.87 6.13 -22.66
N GLN A 33 2.60 5.73 -22.57
CA GLN A 33 1.73 6.06 -21.44
C GLN A 33 2.02 5.27 -20.16
N PHE A 34 2.55 4.06 -20.29
CA PHE A 34 2.91 3.18 -19.17
C PHE A 34 4.37 3.32 -18.73
N LYS A 35 5.17 4.19 -19.37
CA LYS A 35 6.58 4.42 -19.07
C LYS A 35 7.39 3.11 -19.00
N PHE A 36 7.21 2.24 -19.99
CA PHE A 36 7.99 1.01 -20.05
C PHE A 36 9.51 1.31 -20.10
N PRO A 37 10.35 0.40 -19.56
CA PRO A 37 11.80 0.53 -19.64
C PRO A 37 12.27 0.62 -21.10
N ARG A 38 13.29 1.42 -21.40
CA ARG A 38 13.79 1.61 -22.79
C ARG A 38 14.20 0.30 -23.46
N TRP A 39 14.61 -0.71 -22.69
CA TRP A 39 15.03 -2.02 -23.17
C TRP A 39 13.88 -2.93 -23.62
N THR A 40 12.64 -2.67 -23.21
CA THR A 40 11.49 -3.49 -23.63
C THR A 40 10.95 -3.05 -24.99
N LEU A 41 11.16 -1.80 -25.41
CA LEU A 41 10.71 -1.32 -26.72
C LEU A 41 11.26 -2.14 -27.89
N PRO A 42 12.57 -2.45 -27.97
CA PRO A 42 13.12 -3.31 -29.02
C PRO A 42 12.49 -4.71 -29.06
N VAL A 43 12.13 -5.27 -27.90
CA VAL A 43 11.49 -6.59 -27.83
C VAL A 43 10.08 -6.55 -28.40
N PHE A 44 9.30 -5.51 -28.05
CA PHE A 44 7.97 -5.31 -28.62
C PHE A 44 8.02 -4.98 -30.11
N ASP A 45 9.02 -4.21 -30.55
CA ASP A 45 9.22 -3.94 -31.97
C ASP A 45 9.54 -5.25 -32.72
N LEU A 46 10.45 -6.08 -32.22
CA LEU A 46 10.76 -7.38 -32.83
C LEU A 46 9.53 -8.28 -32.91
N LEU A 47 8.75 -8.37 -31.81
CA LEU A 47 7.53 -9.15 -31.77
C LEU A 47 6.48 -8.62 -32.75
N TYR A 48 6.35 -7.30 -32.86
CA TYR A 48 5.48 -6.66 -33.83
C TYR A 48 5.91 -6.99 -35.26
N TRP A 49 7.20 -6.88 -35.59
CA TRP A 49 7.70 -7.20 -36.93
C TRP A 49 7.46 -8.67 -37.30
N LEU A 50 7.65 -9.59 -36.36
CA LEU A 50 7.33 -11.00 -36.55
C LEU A 50 5.82 -11.22 -36.77
N ALA A 51 4.97 -10.63 -35.93
CA ALA A 51 3.53 -10.74 -36.06
C ALA A 51 3.01 -10.09 -37.36
N ALA A 52 3.56 -8.92 -37.72
CA ALA A 52 3.20 -8.18 -38.92
C ALA A 52 3.56 -8.95 -40.18
N THR A 53 4.77 -9.50 -40.26
CA THR A 53 5.21 -10.31 -41.41
C THR A 53 4.35 -11.57 -41.56
N LEU A 54 4.08 -12.29 -40.47
CA LEU A 54 3.17 -13.45 -40.47
C LEU A 54 1.75 -13.06 -40.90
N PHE A 55 1.23 -11.95 -40.40
CA PHE A 55 -0.10 -11.45 -40.74
C PHE A 55 -0.21 -11.08 -42.22
N VAL A 56 0.75 -10.33 -42.76
CA VAL A 56 0.81 -9.98 -44.18
C VAL A 56 0.91 -11.25 -45.03
N PHE A 57 1.75 -12.20 -44.64
CA PHE A 57 1.90 -13.46 -45.36
C PHE A 57 0.58 -14.25 -45.39
N GLN A 58 -0.14 -14.34 -44.27
CA GLN A 58 -1.46 -14.99 -44.25
C GLN A 58 -2.48 -14.28 -45.15
N MET A 59 -2.50 -12.94 -45.13
CA MET A 59 -3.39 -12.17 -46.00
C MET A 59 -3.00 -12.35 -47.47
N LEU A 60 -1.71 -12.55 -47.77
CA LEU A 60 -1.21 -12.80 -49.12
C LEU A 60 -1.62 -14.17 -49.65
N VAL A 61 -1.54 -15.20 -48.81
CA VAL A 61 -2.03 -16.54 -49.14
C VAL A 61 -3.53 -16.52 -49.44
N LYS A 62 -4.32 -15.81 -48.61
CA LYS A 62 -5.78 -15.68 -48.81
C LYS A 62 -6.15 -14.84 -50.03
N GLY A 63 -5.43 -13.75 -50.28
CA GLY A 63 -5.77 -12.78 -51.32
C GLY A 63 -5.20 -13.11 -52.70
N ASN A 64 -4.06 -13.79 -52.78
CA ASN A 64 -3.34 -14.00 -54.04
C ASN A 64 -2.62 -15.36 -54.12
N GLN A 65 -3.06 -16.37 -53.36
CA GLN A 65 -2.43 -17.70 -53.30
C GLN A 65 -0.93 -17.68 -52.91
N GLY A 66 -0.47 -16.59 -52.27
CA GLY A 66 0.93 -16.46 -51.84
C GLY A 66 1.87 -15.87 -52.90
N GLU A 67 1.37 -15.52 -54.09
CA GLU A 67 2.20 -14.86 -55.10
C GLU A 67 2.50 -13.41 -54.70
N LEU A 68 3.78 -13.11 -54.50
CA LEU A 68 4.28 -11.78 -54.16
C LEU A 68 4.35 -10.93 -55.44
N ARG A 69 3.30 -10.15 -55.70
CA ARG A 69 3.22 -9.25 -56.86
C ARG A 69 3.35 -7.80 -56.44
N PHE A 70 3.93 -6.96 -57.31
CA PHE A 70 4.25 -5.57 -56.99
C PHE A 70 3.02 -4.75 -56.53
N TYR A 71 1.85 -4.97 -57.14
CA TYR A 71 0.62 -4.26 -56.77
C TYR A 71 0.10 -4.60 -55.36
N VAL A 72 0.46 -5.77 -54.81
CA VAL A 72 0.10 -6.15 -53.43
C VAL A 72 0.90 -5.31 -52.44
N LEU A 73 2.20 -5.17 -52.66
CA LEU A 73 3.07 -4.32 -51.85
C LEU A 73 2.64 -2.85 -51.92
N LEU A 74 2.25 -2.38 -53.11
CA LEU A 74 1.68 -1.04 -53.27
C LEU A 74 0.39 -0.87 -52.48
N GLY A 75 -0.53 -1.84 -52.52
CA GLY A 75 -1.76 -1.81 -51.74
C GLY A 75 -1.48 -1.73 -50.23
N LEU A 76 -0.56 -2.55 -49.74
CA LEU A 76 -0.14 -2.55 -48.33
C LEU A 76 0.49 -1.20 -47.92
N ALA A 77 1.43 -0.69 -48.73
CA ALA A 77 2.11 0.58 -48.48
C ALA A 77 1.14 1.76 -48.54
N ALA A 78 0.24 1.77 -49.52
CA ALA A 78 -0.81 2.79 -49.64
C ALA A 78 -1.77 2.75 -48.44
N GLY A 79 -2.16 1.56 -47.99
CA GLY A 79 -2.98 1.39 -46.79
C GLY A 79 -2.28 1.90 -45.53
N ALA A 80 -1.01 1.54 -45.33
CA ALA A 80 -0.23 2.02 -44.20
C ALA A 80 -0.02 3.55 -44.23
N TRP A 81 0.19 4.12 -45.42
CA TRP A 81 0.32 5.56 -45.59
C TRP A 81 -1.01 6.30 -45.33
N LEU A 82 -2.11 5.80 -45.87
CA LEU A 82 -3.45 6.34 -45.63
C LEU A 82 -3.78 6.33 -44.14
N TYR A 83 -3.43 5.25 -43.43
CA TYR A 83 -3.56 5.19 -41.99
C TYR A 83 -2.76 6.30 -41.30
N ALA A 84 -1.49 6.46 -41.65
CA ALA A 84 -0.59 7.42 -41.02
C ALA A 84 -1.07 8.87 -41.17
N VAL A 85 -1.64 9.22 -42.33
CA VAL A 85 -2.11 10.58 -42.62
C VAL A 85 -3.46 10.87 -41.94
N PHE A 86 -4.44 9.98 -42.08
CA PHE A 86 -5.82 10.27 -41.69
C PHE A 86 -6.22 9.67 -40.33
N LEU A 87 -5.84 8.42 -40.05
CA LEU A 87 -6.35 7.65 -38.92
C LEU A 87 -5.44 7.67 -37.69
N SER A 88 -4.15 7.97 -37.84
CA SER A 88 -3.20 7.99 -36.71
C SER A 88 -3.67 8.93 -35.60
N ARG A 89 -4.04 10.18 -35.92
CA ARG A 89 -4.52 11.15 -34.90
C ARG A 89 -5.73 10.64 -34.11
N ILE A 90 -6.69 10.05 -34.81
CA ILE A 90 -7.91 9.49 -34.20
C ILE A 90 -7.55 8.32 -33.31
N THR A 91 -6.71 7.40 -33.81
CA THR A 91 -6.28 6.21 -33.06
C THR A 91 -5.55 6.61 -31.78
N VAL A 92 -4.59 7.54 -31.86
CA VAL A 92 -3.87 8.04 -30.68
C VAL A 92 -4.83 8.63 -29.65
N MET A 93 -5.82 9.42 -30.10
CA MET A 93 -6.82 10.02 -29.21
C MET A 93 -7.65 8.95 -28.50
N ILE A 94 -8.16 7.97 -29.26
CA ILE A 94 -8.97 6.86 -28.72
C ILE A 94 -8.14 6.05 -27.72
N VAL A 95 -6.92 5.65 -28.08
CA VAL A 95 -6.08 4.82 -27.21
C VAL A 95 -5.73 5.58 -25.92
N LYS A 96 -5.43 6.88 -25.99
CA LYS A 96 -5.23 7.70 -24.79
C LYS A 96 -6.48 7.76 -23.91
N TRP A 97 -7.65 7.92 -24.52
CA TRP A 97 -8.93 7.92 -23.81
C TRP A 97 -9.20 6.59 -23.13
N VAL A 98 -8.98 5.46 -23.81
CA VAL A 98 -9.13 4.11 -23.27
C VAL A 98 -8.17 3.89 -22.10
N VAL A 99 -6.90 4.27 -22.24
CA VAL A 99 -5.92 4.15 -21.16
C VAL A 99 -6.31 5.01 -19.95
N ALA A 100 -6.81 6.25 -20.19
CA ALA A 100 -7.29 7.12 -19.12
C ALA A 100 -8.53 6.53 -18.42
N ALA A 101 -9.47 5.96 -19.19
CA ALA A 101 -10.66 5.28 -18.66
C ALA A 101 -10.27 4.07 -17.79
N ILE A 102 -9.33 3.24 -18.24
CA ILE A 102 -8.82 2.09 -17.45
C ILE A 102 -8.18 2.58 -16.14
N LYS A 103 -7.34 3.63 -16.19
CA LYS A 103 -6.74 4.22 -14.98
C LYS A 103 -7.80 4.81 -14.05
N ALA A 104 -8.85 5.42 -14.58
CA ALA A 104 -9.96 5.94 -13.79
C ALA A 104 -10.75 4.81 -13.12
N LEU A 105 -11.04 3.74 -13.86
CA LEU A 105 -11.72 2.55 -13.36
C LEU A 105 -10.92 1.86 -12.26
N TRP A 106 -9.60 1.72 -12.43
CA TRP A 106 -8.73 1.16 -11.40
C TRP A 106 -8.74 1.99 -10.12
N ARG A 107 -8.62 3.32 -10.23
CA ARG A 107 -8.71 4.23 -9.08
C ARG A 107 -10.07 4.13 -8.39
N PHE A 108 -11.14 4.04 -9.17
CA PHE A 108 -12.49 3.86 -8.66
C PHE A 108 -12.64 2.54 -7.90
N ALA A 109 -12.19 1.42 -8.49
CA ALA A 109 -12.20 0.11 -7.86
C ALA A 109 -11.44 0.10 -6.52
N MET A 110 -10.22 0.66 -6.50
CA MET A 110 -9.43 0.78 -5.27
C MET A 110 -10.13 1.64 -4.22
N ARG A 111 -10.85 2.68 -4.63
CA ARG A 111 -11.63 3.52 -3.73
C ARG A 111 -12.83 2.76 -3.16
N CYS A 112 -13.53 1.98 -3.98
CA CYS A 112 -14.60 1.10 -3.54
C CYS A 112 -14.09 0.10 -2.51
N VAL A 113 -12.96 -0.58 -2.78
CA VAL A 113 -12.33 -1.51 -1.83
C VAL A 113 -11.99 -0.81 -0.51
N TYR A 114 -11.40 0.39 -0.57
CA TYR A 114 -11.07 1.15 0.64
C TYR A 114 -12.32 1.50 1.47
N VAL A 115 -13.37 2.00 0.83
CA VAL A 115 -14.61 2.37 1.52
C VAL A 115 -15.35 1.14 2.05
N LEU A 116 -15.39 0.06 1.27
CA LEU A 116 -16.11 -1.17 1.61
C LEU A 116 -15.39 -2.00 2.67
N ILE A 117 -14.07 -1.98 2.72
CA ILE A 117 -13.28 -2.84 3.62
C ILE A 117 -12.61 -2.03 4.72
N VAL A 118 -11.84 -1.00 4.38
CA VAL A 118 -11.00 -0.29 5.36
C VAL A 118 -11.84 0.56 6.31
N LEU A 119 -12.86 1.24 5.79
CA LEU A 119 -13.73 2.08 6.61
C LEU A 119 -14.52 1.27 7.67
N PRO A 120 -15.21 0.15 7.35
CA PRO A 120 -15.88 -0.64 8.38
C PRO A 120 -14.90 -1.29 9.36
N LEU A 121 -13.71 -1.72 8.91
CA LEU A 121 -12.69 -2.25 9.82
C LEU A 121 -12.29 -1.22 10.89
N LYS A 122 -12.08 0.04 10.47
CA LYS A 122 -11.77 1.15 11.38
C LYS A 122 -12.94 1.46 12.32
N GLY A 123 -14.16 1.34 11.82
CA GLY A 123 -15.39 1.45 12.62
C GLY A 123 -15.43 0.39 13.73
N ILE A 124 -15.21 -0.88 13.38
CA ILE A 124 -15.16 -2.01 14.33
C ILE A 124 -14.08 -1.77 15.39
N TRP A 125 -12.88 -1.39 14.99
CA TRP A 125 -11.78 -1.13 15.93
C TRP A 125 -12.12 0.00 16.93
N THR A 126 -12.78 1.05 16.44
CA THR A 126 -13.23 2.15 17.29
C THR A 126 -14.33 1.68 18.25
N GLY A 127 -15.26 0.84 17.77
CA GLY A 127 -16.28 0.20 18.59
C GLY A 127 -15.71 -0.70 19.68
N ILE A 128 -14.71 -1.52 19.36
CA ILE A 128 -14.01 -2.39 20.34
C ILE A 128 -13.35 -1.53 21.43
N LYS A 129 -12.64 -0.46 21.06
CA LYS A 129 -12.05 0.46 22.04
C LYS A 129 -13.10 1.08 22.94
N ALA A 130 -14.20 1.57 22.38
CA ALA A 130 -15.30 2.13 23.15
C ALA A 130 -15.89 1.08 24.12
N LEU A 131 -16.07 -0.15 23.66
CA LEU A 131 -16.58 -1.26 24.48
C LEU A 131 -15.61 -1.60 25.63
N THR A 132 -14.31 -1.71 25.35
CA THR A 132 -13.32 -1.95 26.42
C THR A 132 -13.29 -0.84 27.46
N LEU A 133 -13.38 0.43 27.04
CA LEU A 133 -13.45 1.56 27.96
C LEU A 133 -14.74 1.55 28.78
N PHE A 134 -15.86 1.16 28.18
CA PHE A 134 -17.13 0.98 28.89
C PHE A 134 -17.00 -0.06 30.01
N PHE A 135 -16.43 -1.24 29.72
CA PHE A 135 -16.19 -2.27 30.74
C PHE A 135 -15.24 -1.81 31.85
N ILE A 136 -14.15 -1.11 31.51
CA ILE A 136 -13.23 -0.54 32.52
C ILE A 136 -13.96 0.47 33.41
N SER A 137 -14.78 1.34 32.83
CA SER A 137 -15.56 2.34 33.56
C SER A 137 -16.55 1.67 34.52
N SER A 138 -17.30 0.68 34.05
CA SER A 138 -18.22 -0.11 34.88
C SER A 138 -17.49 -0.87 36.00
N ALA A 139 -16.33 -1.47 35.71
CA ALA A 139 -15.53 -2.16 36.72
C ALA A 139 -15.01 -1.19 37.81
N MET A 140 -14.52 -0.01 37.42
CA MET A 140 -14.09 1.02 38.38
C MET A 140 -15.26 1.51 39.24
N PHE A 141 -16.46 1.65 38.67
CA PHE A 141 -17.67 2.02 39.42
C PHE A 141 -18.04 0.95 40.46
N LEU A 142 -18.06 -0.32 40.07
CA LEU A 142 -18.32 -1.45 40.99
C LEU A 142 -17.26 -1.52 42.09
N LEU A 143 -15.98 -1.41 41.74
CA LEU A 143 -14.87 -1.45 42.68
C LEU A 143 -14.95 -0.28 43.67
N LYS A 144 -15.34 0.90 43.21
CA LYS A 144 -15.58 2.06 44.07
C LYS A 144 -16.72 1.81 45.07
N ILE A 145 -17.83 1.20 44.64
CA ILE A 145 -18.95 0.82 45.52
C ILE A 145 -18.47 -0.18 46.59
N VAL A 146 -17.78 -1.25 46.18
CA VAL A 146 -17.29 -2.28 47.10
C VAL A 146 -16.31 -1.70 48.11
N LEU A 147 -15.32 -0.90 47.66
CA LEU A 147 -14.37 -0.24 48.57
C LEU A 147 -15.06 0.74 49.52
N GLN A 148 -16.08 1.44 49.06
CA GLN A 148 -16.84 2.37 49.89
C GLN A 148 -17.67 1.63 50.97
N CYS A 149 -18.19 0.43 50.67
CA CYS A 149 -18.82 -0.45 51.66
C CYS A 149 -17.81 -1.15 52.59
N LEU A 150 -16.62 -1.48 52.10
CA LEU A 150 -15.59 -2.15 52.89
C LEU A 150 -14.90 -1.20 53.89
N ARG A 151 -14.79 0.09 53.56
CA ARG A 151 -14.22 1.14 54.44
C ARG A 151 -14.85 1.20 55.83
N PRO A 152 -16.18 1.33 56.00
CA PRO A 152 -16.79 1.40 57.33
C PRO A 152 -16.62 0.10 58.11
N LEU A 153 -16.63 -1.06 57.44
CA LEU A 153 -16.38 -2.36 58.07
C LEU A 153 -14.93 -2.47 58.57
N TRP A 154 -13.94 -2.08 57.75
CA TRP A 154 -12.54 -2.05 58.18
C TRP A 154 -12.33 -1.09 59.36
N LEU A 155 -13.01 0.06 59.36
CA LEU A 155 -12.92 1.02 60.47
C LEU A 155 -13.48 0.44 61.77
N LEU A 156 -14.58 -0.31 61.72
CA LEU A 156 -15.16 -1.01 62.88
C LEU A 156 -14.23 -2.10 63.40
N ILE A 157 -13.67 -2.92 62.50
CA ILE A 157 -12.68 -3.96 62.86
C ILE A 157 -11.44 -3.30 63.48
N ALA A 158 -10.91 -2.25 62.85
CA ALA A 158 -9.75 -1.52 63.35
C ALA A 158 -10.04 -0.89 64.72
N TRP A 159 -11.24 -0.34 64.95
CA TRP A 159 -11.64 0.22 66.24
C TRP A 159 -11.73 -0.85 67.34
N LEU A 160 -12.29 -2.02 67.02
CA LEU A 160 -12.41 -3.16 67.94
C LEU A 160 -11.04 -3.72 68.36
N PHE A 161 -10.12 -3.86 67.40
CA PHE A 161 -8.79 -4.40 67.66
C PHE A 161 -7.78 -3.33 68.11
N LYS A 162 -8.05 -2.03 67.91
CA LYS A 162 -7.18 -0.92 68.34
C LYS A 162 -6.70 -1.04 69.79
N PRO A 163 -7.57 -1.24 70.79
CA PRO A 163 -7.11 -1.37 72.19
C PRO A 163 -6.23 -2.61 72.44
N LEU A 164 -6.33 -3.65 71.61
CA LEU A 164 -5.57 -4.89 71.76
C LEU A 164 -4.21 -4.84 71.03
N VAL A 165 -4.16 -4.25 69.83
CA VAL A 165 -2.92 -4.24 69.00
C VAL A 165 -1.98 -3.10 69.41
N MET A 166 -2.50 -1.96 69.89
CA MET A 166 -1.69 -0.80 70.28
C MET A 166 -0.67 -1.08 71.43
N PRO A 167 -1.02 -1.83 72.50
CA PRO A 167 -0.05 -2.20 73.54
C PRO A 167 1.03 -3.19 73.02
N LEU A 168 0.68 -4.12 72.13
CA LEU A 168 1.65 -5.03 71.51
C LEU A 168 2.58 -4.30 70.53
N TRP A 169 2.04 -3.37 69.74
CA TRP A 169 2.80 -2.57 68.77
C TRP A 169 3.86 -1.68 69.42
N ASN A 170 3.50 -1.05 70.55
CA ASN A 170 4.43 -0.26 71.35
C ASN A 170 5.46 -1.14 72.10
N ARG A 171 5.08 -2.35 72.52
CA ARG A 171 5.99 -3.29 73.20
C ARG A 171 7.07 -3.84 72.26
N PHE A 172 6.79 -3.99 70.96
CA PHE A 172 7.77 -4.42 69.96
C PHE A 172 8.59 -3.29 69.31
N GLY A 173 8.40 -2.02 69.71
CA GLY A 173 9.19 -0.89 69.20
C GLY A 173 9.18 -0.74 67.68
N MET A 174 8.12 -1.20 67.00
CA MET A 174 8.05 -1.27 65.54
C MET A 174 8.02 0.10 64.86
N THR A 175 7.61 1.15 65.58
CA THR A 175 7.59 2.54 65.10
C THR A 175 8.97 3.06 64.74
N GLU A 176 9.99 2.77 65.55
CA GLU A 176 11.38 3.15 65.31
C GLU A 176 11.98 2.34 64.15
N ARG A 177 11.72 1.02 64.10
CA ARG A 177 12.20 0.13 63.02
C ARG A 177 11.64 0.51 61.65
N CYS A 178 10.34 0.80 61.56
CA CYS A 178 9.69 1.22 60.31
C CYS A 178 10.22 2.57 59.82
N LYS A 179 10.48 3.54 60.73
CA LYS A 179 11.13 4.81 60.36
C LYS A 179 12.55 4.59 59.81
N GLY A 180 13.34 3.71 60.44
CA GLY A 180 14.69 3.39 59.98
C GLY A 180 14.71 2.72 58.60
N ILE A 181 13.83 1.74 58.36
CA ILE A 181 13.70 1.07 57.05
C ILE A 181 13.28 2.07 55.97
N TRP A 182 12.35 2.96 56.29
CA TRP A 182 11.86 3.96 55.36
C TRP A 182 12.94 4.99 54.98
N GLN A 183 13.71 5.46 55.96
CA GLN A 183 14.87 6.32 55.69
C GLN A 183 15.96 5.60 54.89
N GLY A 184 16.18 4.31 55.17
CA GLY A 184 17.06 3.43 54.42
C GLY A 184 16.69 3.35 52.94
N LEU A 185 15.41 3.08 52.63
CA LEU A 185 14.89 3.01 51.27
C LEU A 185 15.03 4.34 50.51
N ILE A 186 14.78 5.47 51.18
CA ILE A 186 14.93 6.80 50.54
C ILE A 186 16.39 7.12 50.25
N SER A 187 17.28 6.80 51.18
CA SER A 187 18.71 7.01 50.96
C SER A 187 19.24 6.13 49.82
N ALA A 188 18.76 4.89 49.69
CA ALA A 188 19.07 4.01 48.57
C ALA A 188 18.53 4.56 47.24
N GLY A 189 17.29 5.05 47.22
CA GLY A 189 16.68 5.69 46.04
C GLY A 189 17.48 6.90 45.55
N LYS A 190 17.96 7.76 46.47
CA LYS A 190 18.82 8.90 46.13
C LYS A 190 20.19 8.50 45.56
N ARG A 191 20.80 7.39 46.03
CA ARG A 191 22.06 6.88 45.48
C ARG A 191 21.89 6.33 44.06
N ILE A 192 20.80 5.60 43.81
CA ILE A 192 20.49 5.04 42.50
C ILE A 192 20.24 6.16 41.47
N SER A 193 19.49 7.21 41.85
CA SER A 193 19.25 8.35 40.95
C SER A 193 20.54 9.12 40.63
N ALA A 194 21.43 9.32 41.60
CA ALA A 194 22.74 9.93 41.38
C ALA A 194 23.63 9.08 40.45
N TRP A 195 23.63 7.75 40.63
CA TRP A 195 24.35 6.83 39.76
C TRP A 195 23.82 6.84 38.31
N LEU A 196 22.50 6.82 38.12
CA LEU A 196 21.88 6.91 36.79
C LEU A 196 22.25 8.20 36.04
N ILE A 197 22.34 9.32 36.74
CA ILE A 197 22.78 10.61 36.16
C ILE A 197 24.25 10.52 35.70
N GLY A 198 25.11 9.86 36.49
CA GLY A 198 26.51 9.60 36.15
C GLY A 198 26.66 8.73 34.90
N VAL A 199 25.95 7.60 34.85
CA VAL A 199 25.93 6.68 33.71
C VAL A 199 25.45 7.40 32.43
N ARG A 200 24.38 8.20 32.54
CA ARG A 200 23.88 8.99 31.40
C ARG A 200 24.88 10.04 30.90
N ARG A 201 25.75 10.55 31.78
CA ARG A 201 26.81 11.50 31.42
C ARG A 201 27.96 10.79 30.70
N GLN A 202 28.33 9.59 31.16
CA GLN A 202 29.37 8.77 30.55
C GLN A 202 28.94 8.25 29.17
N MET A 203 27.69 7.80 29.04
CA MET A 203 27.13 7.31 27.77
C MET A 203 27.05 8.41 26.72
N ARG A 204 26.73 9.66 27.10
CA ARG A 204 26.81 10.82 26.20
C ARG A 204 28.22 11.07 25.67
N ARG A 205 29.23 11.07 26.56
CA ARG A 205 30.64 11.21 26.13
C ARG A 205 31.07 10.10 25.16
N PHE A 206 30.58 8.88 25.38
CA PHE A 206 30.87 7.74 24.50
C PHE A 206 30.22 7.90 23.12
N LEU A 207 28.96 8.36 23.07
CA LEU A 207 28.27 8.65 21.81
C LEU A 207 28.91 9.81 21.03
N ASP A 208 29.39 10.85 21.73
CA ASP A 208 30.09 11.98 21.10
C ASP A 208 31.42 11.55 20.46
N LEU A 209 32.14 10.60 21.07
CA LEU A 209 33.36 10.01 20.50
C LEU A 209 33.07 9.22 19.21
N PHE A 210 31.96 8.50 19.14
CA PHE A 210 31.55 7.78 17.93
C PHE A 210 31.07 8.72 16.81
N ARG A 211 30.48 9.87 17.17
CA ARG A 211 30.00 10.86 16.18
C ARG A 211 31.13 11.68 15.53
N ARG A 212 32.30 11.79 16.16
CA ARG A 212 33.49 12.46 15.58
C ARG A 212 34.32 11.61 14.62
N LYS A 213 34.06 10.30 14.55
CA LYS A 213 34.89 9.35 13.77
C LYS A 213 34.24 8.91 12.45
N ARG A 214 33.19 9.60 12.00
CA ARG A 214 32.52 9.39 10.71
C ARG A 214 32.46 10.69 9.94
#